data_AF-A0A380AUA4-F1
#
_entry.id   AF-A0A380AUA4-F1
#
_cell.length_a   1.000
_cell.length_b   1.000
_cell.length_c   1.000
_cell.angle_alpha   90.00
_cell.angle_beta   90.00
_cell.angle_gamma   90.00
#
_symmetry.space_group_name_H-M   'P 1'
#
loop_
_entity.id
_entity.type
_entity.pdbx_description
1 polymer ?
#
loop_
_entity_poly.entity_id
_entity_poly.type
_entity_poly.pdbx_seq_one_letter_code
_entity_poly.pdbx_strand_id
1 'polypeptide(L)' 'MSLGDEVMDGSLDDISKRFERSVLTRLYRTYPSTRKLAKRLGVSHTAIANKLREYGLSSRKPSGENEE' A
#
# COMPACT_ATOMS: atom_id res chain seq x y z
N MET A 1 -16.84 21.19 4.36
CA MET A 1 -15.64 20.97 3.54
C MET A 1 -15.70 19.54 3.03
N SER A 2 -15.42 19.32 1.75
CA SER A 2 -15.43 17.97 1.15
C SER A 2 -14.25 17.18 1.71
N LEU A 3 -14.45 15.91 2.09
CA LEU A 3 -13.34 15.01 2.50
C LEU A 3 -12.21 14.94 1.44
N GLY A 4 -12.52 15.33 0.19
CA GLY A 4 -11.57 15.41 -0.91
C GLY A 4 -10.56 16.57 -0.82
N ASP A 5 -10.92 17.71 -0.19
CA ASP A 5 -10.01 18.87 -0.16
C ASP A 5 -8.87 18.67 0.85
N GLU A 6 -9.14 18.04 2.00
CA GLU A 6 -8.11 17.78 3.02
C GLU A 6 -7.07 16.73 2.56
N VAL A 7 -7.46 15.78 1.69
CA VAL A 7 -6.51 14.81 1.12
C VAL A 7 -5.65 15.42 0.02
N MET A 8 -6.09 16.52 -0.59
CA MET A 8 -5.34 17.27 -1.61
C MET A 8 -4.49 18.41 -1.02
N ASP A 9 -4.50 18.56 0.31
CA ASP A 9 -3.67 19.54 1.00
C ASP A 9 -2.27 19.00 1.30
N GLY A 10 -1.25 19.82 1.00
CA GLY A 10 0.17 19.50 1.15
C GLY A 10 0.95 19.36 -0.17
N SER A 11 2.18 18.85 -0.10
CA SER A 11 3.04 18.62 -1.27
C SER A 11 2.50 17.47 -2.13
N LEU A 12 2.88 17.44 -3.42
CA LEU A 12 2.62 16.29 -4.29
C LEU A 12 3.12 14.97 -3.68
N ASP A 13 4.23 15.02 -2.94
CA ASP A 13 4.78 13.88 -2.21
C ASP A 13 3.86 13.42 -1.07
N ASP A 14 3.29 14.36 -0.30
CA ASP A 14 2.37 14.06 0.80
C ASP A 14 1.08 13.41 0.28
N ILE A 15 0.52 13.98 -0.79
CA ILE A 15 -0.68 13.47 -1.46
C ILE A 15 -0.39 12.06 -2.01
N SER A 16 0.74 11.88 -2.69
CA SER A 16 1.16 10.59 -3.24
C SER A 16 1.33 9.55 -2.15
N LYS A 17 2.00 9.88 -1.04
CA LYS A 17 2.20 8.96 0.10
C LYS A 17 0.88 8.52 0.74
N ARG A 18 -0.08 9.43 0.91
CA ARG A 18 -1.42 9.10 1.43
C ARG A 18 -2.17 8.14 0.50
N PHE A 19 -2.12 8.41 -0.81
CA PHE A 19 -2.73 7.56 -1.82
C PHE A 19 -2.07 6.18 -1.87
N GLU A 20 -0.75 6.14 -1.95
CA GLU A 20 0.04 4.91 -1.97
C GLU A 20 -0.21 4.05 -0.75
N ARG A 21 -0.20 4.64 0.46
CA ARG A 21 -0.52 3.92 1.70
C ARG A 21 -1.91 3.30 1.65
N SER A 22 -2.90 4.03 1.16
CA SER A 22 -4.29 3.56 1.07
C SER A 22 -4.42 2.41 0.07
N VAL A 23 -3.79 2.54 -1.11
CA VAL A 23 -3.74 1.51 -2.14
C VAL A 23 -3.05 0.26 -1.63
N LEU A 24 -1.87 0.41 -1.03
CA LEU A 24 -1.09 -0.71 -0.48
C LEU A 24 -1.86 -1.40 0.65
N THR A 25 -2.48 -0.67 1.56
CA THR A 25 -3.27 -1.25 2.66
C THR A 25 -4.42 -2.10 2.12
N ARG A 26 -5.15 -1.58 1.12
CA ARG A 26 -6.29 -2.31 0.54
C ARG A 26 -5.85 -3.53 -0.26
N LEU A 27 -4.81 -3.39 -1.08
CA LEU A 27 -4.30 -4.49 -1.88
C LEU A 27 -3.60 -5.55 -1.04
N TYR A 28 -2.92 -5.17 0.04
CA TYR A 28 -2.24 -6.10 0.94
C TYR A 28 -3.22 -7.04 1.66
N ARG A 29 -4.46 -6.60 1.92
CA ARG A 29 -5.54 -7.46 2.44
C ARG A 29 -5.93 -8.59 1.47
N THR A 30 -5.82 -8.35 0.17
CA THR A 30 -6.17 -9.33 -0.87
C THR A 30 -4.95 -10.12 -1.36
N TYR A 31 -3.76 -9.53 -1.28
CA TYR A 31 -2.49 -10.11 -1.71
C TYR A 31 -1.47 -10.01 -0.59
N PRO A 32 -1.45 -10.97 0.36
CA PRO A 32 -0.52 -10.95 1.50
C PRO A 32 0.94 -11.12 1.09
N SER A 33 1.20 -11.55 -0.15
CA SER A 33 2.54 -11.66 -0.74
C SER A 33 2.94 -10.35 -1.43
N THR A 34 4.03 -9.76 -0.95
CA THR A 34 4.77 -8.66 -1.62
C THR A 34 5.05 -8.97 -3.09
N ARG A 35 5.33 -10.23 -3.42
CA ARG A 35 5.65 -10.66 -4.78
C ARG A 35 4.41 -10.67 -5.69
N LYS A 36 3.26 -11.16 -5.20
CA LYS A 36 1.98 -11.12 -5.93
C LYS A 36 1.51 -9.67 -6.10
N LEU A 37 1.63 -8.86 -5.05
CA LEU A 37 1.27 -7.44 -5.07
C LEU A 37 2.12 -6.64 -6.08
N ALA A 38 3.42 -6.85 -6.10
CA ALA A 38 4.34 -6.17 -7.01
C ALA A 38 4.09 -6.52 -8.49
N LYS A 39 3.85 -7.81 -8.79
CA LYS A 39 3.48 -8.25 -10.14
C LYS A 39 2.21 -7.56 -10.64
N ARG A 40 1.23 -7.35 -9.74
CA ARG A 40 -0.04 -6.69 -10.08
C ARG A 40 0.11 -5.19 -10.27
N LEU A 41 0.96 -4.56 -9.47
CA LEU A 41 1.24 -3.12 -9.55
C LEU A 41 2.27 -2.77 -10.64
N GLY A 42 2.85 -3.76 -11.32
CA GLY A 42 3.85 -3.53 -12.38
C GLY A 42 5.18 -2.97 -11.86
N VAL A 43 5.49 -3.17 -10.58
CA VAL A 43 6.70 -2.64 -9.94
C VAL A 43 7.55 -3.77 -9.36
N SER A 44 8.78 -3.45 -8.96
CA SER A 44 9.67 -4.44 -8.35
C SER A 44 9.17 -4.84 -6.95
N HIS A 45 9.38 -6.12 -6.60
CA HIS A 45 9.04 -6.63 -5.26
C HIS A 45 9.82 -5.88 -4.16
N THR A 46 11.06 -5.47 -4.44
CA THR A 46 11.88 -4.67 -3.53
C THR A 46 11.28 -3.28 -3.32
N ALA A 47 10.76 -2.62 -4.36
CA ALA A 47 10.10 -1.32 -4.23
C ALA A 47 8.85 -1.42 -3.35
N ILE A 48 8.01 -2.44 -3.55
CA ILE A 48 6.85 -2.67 -2.68
C ILE A 48 7.26 -3.03 -1.25
N ALA A 49 8.30 -3.84 -1.07
CA ALA A 49 8.81 -4.17 0.26
C ALA A 49 9.30 -2.92 1.00
N ASN A 50 10.00 -2.01 0.33
CA ASN A 50 10.44 -0.75 0.91
C ASN A 50 9.25 0.14 1.27
N LYS A 51 8.28 0.32 0.37
CA LYS A 51 7.05 1.09 0.64
C LYS A 51 6.25 0.51 1.81
N LEU A 52 6.06 -0.80 1.88
CA LEU A 52 5.35 -1.43 2.99
C LEU A 52 6.08 -1.23 4.33
N ARG A 53 7.42 -1.23 4.34
CA ARG A 53 8.21 -0.93 5.53
C ARG A 53 8.10 0.53 5.93
N GLU A 54 8.22 1.44 4.97
CA GLU A 54 8.10 2.90 5.17
C GLU A 54 6.73 3.28 5.75
N TYR A 55 5.67 2.63 5.26
CA TYR A 55 4.32 2.87 5.77
C TYR A 55 3.96 2.05 7.01
N GLY A 56 4.84 1.21 7.54
CA GLY A 56 4.58 0.36 8.71
C GLY A 56 3.55 -0.75 8.47
N LEU A 57 3.32 -1.11 7.20
CA LEU A 57 2.34 -2.11 6.79
C LEU A 57 2.91 -3.54 6.79
N SER A 58 4.23 -3.71 6.94
CA SER A 58 4.91 -5.01 6.86
C SER A 58 4.73 -5.93 8.08
N SER A 59 4.16 -5.45 9.18
CA SER A 59 4.08 -6.19 10.46
C SER A 59 2.67 -6.69 10.82
N ARG A 60 1.62 -6.14 10.19
CA ARG A 60 0.27 -6.61 10.43
C ARG A 60 0.02 -7.80 9.53
N LYS A 61 0.40 -9.00 10.00
CA LYS A 61 -0.09 -10.28 9.46
C LYS A 61 -1.59 -10.10 9.17
N PRO A 62 -2.04 -10.06 7.90
CA PRO A 62 -3.43 -10.34 7.64
C PRO A 62 -3.52 -11.84 7.87
N SER A 63 -4.03 -12.23 9.03
CA SER A 63 -4.65 -13.53 9.22
C SER A 63 -5.65 -13.69 8.07
N GLY A 64 -5.24 -14.46 7.08
CA GLY A 64 -5.84 -14.53 5.76
C GLY A 64 -5.24 -15.77 5.12
N GLU A 65 -5.72 -16.90 5.60
CA GLU A 65 -5.70 -18.19 4.93
C GLU A 65 -5.80 -17.97 3.42
N ASN A 66 -4.80 -18.40 2.68
CA ASN A 66 -4.91 -18.64 1.25
C ASN A 66 -4.25 -19.99 1.05
N GLU A 67 -5.08 -21.01 1.22
CA GLU A 67 -4.98 -22.29 0.56
C GLU A 67 -4.84 -22.04 -0.95
N GLU A 68 -3.71 -22.47 -1.51
CA GLU A 68 -3.61 -23.34 -2.69
C GLU A 68 -2.18 -23.86 -2.81
#